data_AF-A0A2D0JYC7-F1
#
_entry.id   AF-A0A2D0JYC7-F1
#
_cell.length_a   1.000
_cell.length_b   1.000
_cell.length_c   1.000
_cell.angle_alpha   90.00
_cell.angle_beta   90.00
_cell.angle_gamma   90.00
#
_symmetry.space_group_name_H-M   'P 1'
#
loop_
_entity.id
_entity.type
_entity.pdbx_description
1 polymer ?
#
loop_
_entity_poly.entity_id
_entity_poly.type
_entity_poly.pdbx_seq_one_letter_code
_entity_poly.pdbx_strand_id
1 'polypeptide(L)'
;MRKGDYTELAGFRSEKQLRQKWCRGVKKITPSDRTWVRYMLMLWGAENQGDDSPGGGNINIIGRLMVRETWDDGTTTAINLVMTNYAKLGYTGKELLEKVKEVIMPNKSTLGALRLAKEKDDAEFVEKCMTEVFTIDNPIRDVVIKRYKMRRSSQSILESLSHQTIDIDSAKRRVRWANNAAEDMLYSIMTENK
;
A
#
# COMPACT_ATOMS: atom_id res chain seq x y z
N MET A 1 -25.20 -1.54 7.97
CA MET A 1 -23.84 -1.59 7.39
C MET A 1 -23.89 -2.37 6.09
N ARG A 2 -23.25 -1.86 5.03
CA ARG A 2 -23.06 -2.63 3.79
C ARG A 2 -22.05 -3.73 4.07
N LYS A 3 -22.33 -4.96 3.60
CA LYS A 3 -21.41 -6.09 3.77
C LYS A 3 -20.06 -5.76 3.11
N GLY A 4 -18.96 -5.98 3.81
CA GLY A 4 -17.59 -5.67 3.35
C GLY A 4 -17.14 -4.22 3.53
N ASP A 5 -17.91 -3.40 4.23
CA ASP A 5 -17.48 -2.06 4.61
C ASP A 5 -16.39 -2.13 5.71
N TYR A 6 -15.37 -1.27 5.61
CA TYR A 6 -14.28 -1.21 6.59
C TYR A 6 -14.75 -1.00 8.06
N THR A 7 -15.96 -0.51 8.29
CA THR A 7 -16.57 -0.41 9.64
C THR A 7 -16.77 -1.77 10.32
N GLU A 8 -16.87 -2.88 9.56
CA GLU A 8 -16.91 -4.23 10.13
C GLU A 8 -15.65 -4.59 10.92
N LEU A 9 -14.54 -3.87 10.69
CA LEU A 9 -13.32 -4.06 11.45
C LEU A 9 -13.53 -3.85 12.95
N ALA A 10 -14.51 -3.02 13.35
CA ALA A 10 -14.85 -2.78 14.74
C ALA A 10 -15.22 -4.06 15.51
N GLY A 11 -15.81 -5.04 14.83
CA GLY A 11 -16.22 -6.30 15.45
C GLY A 11 -15.07 -7.24 15.84
N PHE A 12 -13.85 -7.01 15.35
CA PHE A 12 -12.71 -7.86 15.65
C PHE A 12 -12.03 -7.42 16.95
N ARG A 13 -11.94 -8.34 17.93
CA ARG A 13 -11.30 -8.09 19.24
C ARG A 13 -9.79 -8.29 19.21
N SER A 14 -9.27 -9.06 18.26
CA SER A 14 -7.83 -9.32 18.10
C SER A 14 -7.43 -9.47 16.63
N GLU A 15 -6.14 -9.26 16.33
CA GLU A 15 -5.56 -9.55 15.02
C GLU A 15 -5.77 -11.03 14.63
N LYS A 16 -5.65 -11.95 15.59
CA LYS A 16 -5.85 -13.39 15.37
C LYS A 16 -7.25 -13.69 14.82
N GLN A 17 -8.28 -13.06 15.39
CA GLN A 17 -9.67 -13.24 14.95
C GLN A 17 -9.86 -12.74 13.51
N LEU A 18 -9.29 -11.58 13.16
CA LEU A 18 -9.33 -11.03 11.81
C LEU A 18 -8.67 -11.98 10.81
N ARG A 19 -7.46 -12.45 11.14
CA ARG A 19 -6.69 -13.36 10.29
C ARG A 19 -7.33 -14.73 10.14
N GLN A 20 -7.95 -15.26 11.19
CA GLN A 20 -8.64 -16.55 11.13
C GLN A 20 -9.84 -16.50 10.17
N LYS A 21 -10.49 -15.33 10.06
CA LYS A 21 -11.61 -15.14 9.12
C LYS A 21 -11.13 -14.93 7.69
N TRP A 22 -10.11 -14.09 7.48
CA TRP A 22 -9.78 -13.59 6.14
C TRP A 22 -8.41 -14.00 5.58
N CYS A 23 -7.49 -14.49 6.41
CA CYS A 23 -6.10 -14.76 6.03
C CYS A 23 -5.71 -16.23 6.28
N ARG A 24 -6.63 -17.17 6.04
CA ARG A 24 -6.37 -18.60 6.27
C ARG A 24 -5.25 -19.07 5.35
N GLY A 25 -4.24 -19.75 5.91
CA GLY A 25 -3.07 -20.22 5.18
C GLY A 25 -2.01 -19.16 4.87
N VAL A 26 -2.28 -17.87 5.14
CA VAL A 26 -1.39 -16.76 4.78
C VAL A 26 -0.37 -16.47 5.88
N LYS A 27 0.91 -16.64 5.55
CA LYS A 27 2.06 -16.35 6.44
C LYS A 27 2.30 -14.86 6.58
N LYS A 28 2.91 -14.44 7.70
CA LYS A 28 3.39 -13.07 7.88
C LYS A 28 4.67 -12.88 7.08
N ILE A 29 4.78 -11.76 6.38
CA ILE A 29 5.92 -11.47 5.51
C ILE A 29 6.96 -10.58 6.21
N THR A 30 8.17 -10.56 5.65
CA THR A 30 9.28 -9.72 6.16
C THR A 30 9.02 -8.23 5.92
N PRO A 31 9.73 -7.32 6.62
CA PRO A 31 9.63 -5.89 6.34
C PRO A 31 9.96 -5.50 4.89
N SER A 32 10.93 -6.19 4.27
CA SER A 32 11.31 -5.95 2.87
C SER A 32 10.18 -6.34 1.91
N ASP A 33 9.64 -7.55 2.06
CA ASP A 33 8.48 -8.04 1.29
C ASP A 33 7.27 -7.11 1.42
N ARG A 34 7.00 -6.67 2.65
CA ARG A 34 5.92 -5.75 2.95
C ARG A 34 6.07 -4.44 2.21
N THR A 35 7.30 -3.95 2.07
CA THR A 35 7.54 -2.69 1.36
C THR A 35 7.38 -2.86 -0.15
N TRP A 36 7.75 -4.02 -0.69
CA TRP A 36 7.46 -4.37 -2.08
C TRP A 36 5.95 -4.42 -2.37
N VAL A 37 5.14 -5.08 -1.54
CA VAL A 37 3.67 -5.10 -1.75
C VAL A 37 3.07 -3.69 -1.69
N ARG A 38 3.55 -2.86 -0.77
CA ARG A 38 3.11 -1.46 -0.67
C ARG A 38 3.42 -0.68 -1.94
N TYR A 39 4.56 -0.92 -2.57
CA TYR A 39 4.90 -0.31 -3.85
C TYR A 39 3.91 -0.70 -4.93
N MET A 40 3.65 -2.00 -5.08
CA MET A 40 2.74 -2.53 -6.09
C MET A 40 1.33 -1.93 -5.91
N LEU A 41 0.85 -1.86 -4.67
CA LEU A 41 -0.43 -1.19 -4.33
C LEU A 41 -0.44 0.31 -4.65
N MET A 42 0.70 0.99 -4.62
CA MET A 42 0.80 2.40 -4.96
C MET A 42 0.79 2.66 -6.45
N LEU A 43 1.43 1.81 -7.26
CA LEU A 43 1.30 1.85 -8.71
C LEU A 43 -0.15 1.59 -9.11
N TRP A 44 -0.72 0.51 -8.58
CA TRP A 44 -2.12 0.16 -8.80
C TRP A 44 -3.08 1.29 -8.44
N GLY A 45 -2.93 1.87 -7.25
CA GLY A 45 -3.76 2.99 -6.80
C GLY A 45 -3.52 4.27 -7.60
N ALA A 46 -2.34 4.47 -8.19
CA ALA A 46 -2.04 5.59 -9.07
C ALA A 46 -2.77 5.47 -10.41
N GLU A 47 -2.72 4.28 -11.02
CA GLU A 47 -3.35 3.98 -12.31
C GLU A 47 -4.88 3.92 -12.22
N ASN A 48 -5.42 3.36 -11.14
CA ASN A 48 -6.85 3.09 -10.99
C ASN A 48 -7.64 4.23 -10.31
N GLN A 49 -7.07 5.43 -10.21
CA GLN A 49 -7.78 6.60 -9.69
C GLN A 49 -8.96 6.96 -10.61
N GLY A 50 -10.11 7.25 -10.00
CA GLY A 50 -11.19 7.93 -10.72
C GLY A 50 -10.82 9.41 -10.94
N ASP A 51 -11.37 10.01 -11.98
CA ASP A 51 -11.09 11.39 -12.44
C ASP A 51 -11.42 12.47 -11.38
N ASP A 52 -12.25 12.13 -10.37
CA ASP A 52 -12.81 13.08 -9.41
C ASP A 52 -12.33 12.87 -7.96
N SER A 53 -11.17 13.42 -7.59
CA SER A 53 -10.91 13.69 -6.16
C SER A 53 -10.06 14.95 -5.94
N PRO A 54 -10.65 16.06 -5.47
CA PRO A 54 -9.91 17.19 -4.93
C PRO A 54 -9.37 16.79 -3.55
N GLY A 55 -8.13 16.31 -3.51
CA GLY A 55 -7.55 15.85 -2.26
C GLY A 55 -6.07 15.55 -2.42
N GLY A 56 -5.24 16.57 -2.15
CA GLY A 56 -3.83 16.41 -1.80
C GLY A 56 -3.68 15.63 -0.49
N GLY A 57 -4.04 14.34 -0.53
CA GLY A 57 -3.88 13.42 0.59
C GLY A 57 -2.42 13.06 0.75
N ASN A 58 -1.84 13.46 1.89
CA ASN A 58 -0.50 13.09 2.32
C ASN A 58 -0.33 11.56 2.33
N ILE A 59 0.27 11.04 1.26
CA ILE A 59 0.70 9.67 1.15
C ILE A 59 2.15 9.58 1.67
N ASN A 60 2.37 8.67 2.62
CA ASN A 60 3.69 8.31 3.11
C ASN A 60 4.50 7.65 1.96
N ILE A 61 5.48 8.39 1.44
CA ILE A 61 6.30 8.10 0.24
C ILE A 61 7.17 6.84 0.41
N ILE A 62 7.34 6.36 1.64
CA ILE A 62 8.09 5.13 1.98
C ILE A 62 7.64 3.92 1.18
N GLY A 63 6.36 3.82 0.82
CA GLY A 63 5.86 2.71 0.01
C GLY A 63 6.22 2.81 -1.48
N ARG A 64 6.54 3.99 -2.02
CA ARG A 64 6.70 4.20 -3.48
C ARG A 64 8.08 3.82 -4.03
N LEU A 65 8.98 3.29 -3.20
CA LEU A 65 10.39 3.19 -3.56
C LEU A 65 11.01 1.79 -3.51
N MET A 66 10.24 0.76 -3.19
CA MET A 66 10.78 -0.60 -3.05
C MET A 66 10.31 -1.50 -4.19
N VAL A 67 10.80 -1.26 -5.42
CA VAL A 67 10.71 -2.26 -6.50
C VAL A 67 12.05 -2.62 -7.10
N ARG A 68 12.45 -3.86 -6.83
CA ARG A 68 12.90 -4.88 -7.78
C ARG A 68 13.31 -6.13 -7.02
N GLU A 69 13.30 -7.24 -7.73
CA GLU A 69 13.69 -8.56 -7.26
C GLU A 69 15.16 -8.52 -6.83
N THR A 70 15.43 -8.93 -5.59
CA THR A 70 16.73 -8.87 -4.90
C THR A 70 17.34 -7.47 -4.75
N TRP A 71 17.09 -6.85 -3.60
CA TRP A 71 17.85 -5.69 -3.12
C TRP A 71 19.08 -6.21 -2.36
N ASP A 72 20.27 -5.70 -2.68
CA ASP A 72 21.38 -5.75 -1.72
C ASP A 72 21.15 -4.72 -0.61
N ASP A 73 21.67 -5.00 0.58
CA ASP A 73 21.50 -4.14 1.77
C ASP A 73 22.08 -2.72 1.57
N GLY A 74 23.01 -2.54 0.63
CA GLY A 74 23.66 -1.26 0.34
C GLY A 74 22.72 -0.28 -0.36
N THR A 75 21.96 -0.75 -1.33
CA THR A 75 21.05 0.09 -2.12
C THR A 75 19.86 0.54 -1.27
N THR A 76 19.36 -0.32 -0.38
CA THR A 76 18.33 0.04 0.62
C THR A 76 18.82 1.11 1.58
N THR A 77 20.07 1.00 2.03
CA THR A 77 20.68 1.98 2.95
C THR A 77 20.86 3.35 2.30
N ALA A 78 21.31 3.40 1.04
CA ALA A 78 21.49 4.64 0.30
C ALA A 78 20.17 5.41 0.08
N ILE A 79 19.09 4.69 -0.26
CA ILE A 79 17.75 5.30 -0.42
C ILE A 79 17.22 5.83 0.90
N ASN A 80 17.38 5.08 2.00
CA ASN A 80 16.98 5.53 3.33
C ASN A 80 17.69 6.85 3.72
N LEU A 81 18.97 6.97 3.38
CA LEU A 81 19.77 8.17 3.65
C LEU A 81 19.30 9.37 2.82
N VAL A 82 19.11 9.19 1.51
CA VAL A 82 18.60 10.22 0.59
C VAL A 82 17.21 10.68 1.03
N MET A 83 16.32 9.77 1.37
CA MET A 83 14.98 10.06 1.86
C MET A 83 15.00 10.89 3.15
N THR A 84 15.82 10.49 4.12
CA THR A 84 15.96 11.21 5.40
C THR A 84 16.49 12.62 5.19
N ASN A 85 17.43 12.80 4.26
CA ASN A 85 18.03 14.09 3.98
C ASN A 85 17.12 15.02 3.18
N TYR A 86 16.44 14.53 2.13
CA TYR A 86 15.54 15.37 1.33
C TYR A 86 14.19 15.63 2.00
N ALA A 87 13.70 14.73 2.86
CA ALA A 87 12.53 15.03 3.68
C ALA A 87 12.80 16.15 4.70
N LYS A 88 14.02 16.22 5.27
CA LYS A 88 14.45 17.35 6.12
C LYS A 88 14.54 18.68 5.35
N LEU A 89 14.65 18.62 4.03
CA LEU A 89 14.68 19.78 3.13
C LEU A 89 13.29 20.19 2.61
N GLY A 90 12.22 19.50 3.01
CA GLY A 90 10.83 19.93 2.74
C GLY A 90 10.17 19.36 1.47
N TYR A 91 10.81 18.44 0.74
CA TYR A 91 10.24 17.83 -0.47
C TYR A 91 9.12 16.83 -0.15
N THR A 92 8.01 16.85 -0.90
CA THR A 92 6.84 15.97 -0.66
C THR A 92 6.24 15.34 -1.94
N GLY A 93 5.46 14.27 -1.77
CA GLY A 93 4.65 13.65 -2.81
C GLY A 93 5.42 13.18 -4.06
N LYS A 94 5.17 13.86 -5.20
CA LYS A 94 5.72 13.54 -6.53
C LYS A 94 7.18 13.95 -6.67
N GLU A 95 7.61 15.03 -6.02
CA GLU A 95 8.97 15.57 -6.11
C GLU A 95 9.99 14.66 -5.42
N LEU A 96 9.65 14.16 -4.23
CA LEU A 96 10.49 13.20 -3.51
C LEU A 96 10.59 11.86 -4.28
N LEU A 97 9.51 11.46 -4.95
CA LEU A 97 9.50 10.30 -5.84
C LEU A 97 10.46 10.49 -7.02
N GLU A 98 10.49 11.69 -7.63
CA GLU A 98 11.42 12.00 -8.70
C GLU A 98 12.88 12.04 -8.23
N LYS A 99 13.16 12.59 -7.03
CA LYS A 99 14.51 12.63 -6.46
C LYS A 99 15.09 11.27 -6.10
N VAL A 100 14.27 10.36 -5.61
CA VAL A 100 14.75 9.00 -5.40
C VAL A 100 14.86 8.23 -6.72
N LYS A 101 13.97 8.46 -7.69
CA LYS A 101 14.11 7.92 -9.06
C LYS A 101 15.46 8.34 -9.68
N GLU A 102 15.94 9.56 -9.42
CA GLU A 102 17.26 10.06 -9.86
C GLU A 102 18.43 9.29 -9.22
N VAL A 103 18.33 8.94 -7.94
CA VAL A 103 19.37 8.21 -7.20
C VAL A 103 19.44 6.74 -7.63
N ILE A 104 18.29 6.12 -7.91
CA ILE A 104 18.23 4.72 -8.33
C ILE A 104 18.65 4.54 -9.80
N MET A 105 18.38 5.54 -10.66
CA MET A 105 18.65 5.45 -12.11
C MET A 105 19.13 6.79 -12.68
N PRO A 106 20.46 7.01 -12.77
CA PRO A 106 21.01 8.31 -13.19
C PRO A 106 20.83 8.64 -14.70
N ASN A 107 20.43 7.69 -15.56
CA ASN A 107 20.36 7.91 -17.01
C ASN A 107 18.92 8.09 -17.52
N LYS A 108 18.56 9.34 -17.84
CA LYS A 108 17.24 9.76 -18.34
C LYS A 108 17.29 10.09 -19.84
N SER A 109 16.82 9.21 -20.72
CA SER A 109 16.14 9.64 -21.97
C SER A 109 15.42 8.50 -22.71
N THR A 110 15.97 7.29 -22.76
CA THR A 110 15.40 6.15 -23.53
C THR A 110 14.52 5.20 -22.70
N LEU A 111 14.64 5.22 -21.37
CA LEU A 111 13.93 4.33 -20.45
C LEU A 111 12.52 4.82 -20.04
N GLY A 112 12.13 6.03 -20.43
CA GLY A 112 10.90 6.68 -19.92
C GLY A 112 9.61 5.98 -20.35
N ALA A 113 9.45 5.71 -21.65
CA ALA A 113 8.26 5.05 -22.19
C ALA A 113 8.18 3.57 -21.80
N LEU A 114 9.31 2.85 -21.84
CA LEU A 114 9.41 1.46 -21.41
C LEU A 114 9.10 1.29 -19.91
N ARG A 115 9.55 2.25 -19.08
CA ARG A 115 9.20 2.30 -17.66
C ARG A 115 7.71 2.52 -17.44
N LEU A 116 7.09 3.45 -18.18
CA LEU A 116 5.66 3.74 -18.03
C LEU A 116 4.80 2.52 -18.43
N ALA A 117 5.17 1.84 -19.52
CA ALA A 117 4.52 0.60 -19.94
C ALA A 117 4.61 -0.47 -18.84
N LYS A 118 5.80 -0.66 -18.27
CA LYS A 118 5.99 -1.59 -17.15
C LYS A 118 5.19 -1.19 -15.89
N GLU A 119 5.14 0.09 -15.54
CA GLU A 119 4.36 0.58 -14.39
C GLU A 119 2.86 0.28 -14.59
N LYS A 120 2.36 0.34 -15.83
CA LYS A 120 0.99 -0.03 -16.18
C LYS A 120 0.75 -1.54 -16.08
N ASP A 121 1.66 -2.36 -16.63
CA ASP A 121 1.58 -3.83 -16.53
C ASP A 121 1.58 -4.28 -15.05
N ASP A 122 2.44 -3.68 -14.23
CA ASP A 122 2.51 -3.94 -12.79
C ASP A 122 1.18 -3.56 -12.08
N ALA A 123 0.51 -2.49 -12.51
CA ALA A 123 -0.79 -2.09 -11.97
C ALA A 123 -1.92 -3.05 -12.38
N GLU A 124 -1.93 -3.50 -13.63
CA GLU A 124 -2.91 -4.50 -14.12
C GLU A 124 -2.74 -5.85 -13.41
N PHE A 125 -1.49 -6.27 -13.18
CA PHE A 125 -1.18 -7.45 -12.39
C PHE A 125 -1.74 -7.37 -10.96
N VAL A 126 -1.61 -6.21 -10.31
CA VAL A 126 -2.15 -5.98 -8.96
C VAL A 126 -3.68 -6.02 -8.98
N GLU A 127 -4.35 -5.43 -9.98
CA GLU A 127 -5.82 -5.50 -10.08
C GLU A 127 -6.28 -6.96 -10.16
N LYS A 128 -5.61 -7.80 -10.97
CA LYS A 128 -5.89 -9.24 -11.03
C LYS A 128 -5.74 -9.90 -9.66
N CYS A 129 -4.60 -9.70 -8.99
CA CYS A 129 -4.36 -10.22 -7.65
C CYS A 129 -5.39 -9.75 -6.62
N MET A 130 -5.83 -8.48 -6.70
CA MET A 130 -6.85 -7.91 -5.83
C MET A 130 -8.19 -8.62 -5.98
N THR A 131 -8.60 -8.93 -7.22
CA THR A 131 -9.86 -9.64 -7.49
C THR A 131 -9.83 -11.11 -7.06
N GLU A 132 -8.66 -11.74 -7.12
CA GLU A 132 -8.45 -13.13 -6.71
C GLU A 132 -8.42 -13.29 -5.18
N VAL A 133 -7.71 -12.38 -4.50
CA VAL A 133 -7.50 -12.46 -3.04
C VAL A 133 -8.70 -11.96 -2.24
N PHE A 134 -9.38 -10.93 -2.73
CA PHE A 134 -10.42 -10.25 -1.96
C PHE A 134 -11.81 -10.41 -2.56
N THR A 135 -12.69 -11.05 -1.79
CA THR A 135 -14.13 -10.99 -2.05
C THR A 135 -14.68 -9.58 -1.82
N ILE A 136 -15.80 -9.25 -2.46
CA ILE A 136 -16.46 -7.93 -2.35
C ILE A 136 -16.89 -7.64 -0.90
N ASP A 137 -17.18 -8.68 -0.12
CA ASP A 137 -17.60 -8.59 1.27
C ASP A 137 -16.43 -8.60 2.28
N ASN A 138 -15.18 -8.50 1.81
CA ASN A 138 -14.02 -8.45 2.67
C ASN A 138 -13.71 -7.00 3.11
N PRO A 139 -13.84 -6.66 4.42
CA PRO A 139 -13.57 -5.30 4.90
C PRO A 139 -12.10 -4.87 4.80
N ILE A 140 -11.17 -5.82 4.64
CA ILE A 140 -9.76 -5.52 4.37
C ILE A 140 -9.62 -4.91 2.96
N ARG A 141 -10.41 -5.38 1.98
CA ARG A 141 -10.44 -4.86 0.61
C ARG A 141 -10.79 -3.37 0.59
N ASP A 142 -11.82 -2.98 1.34
CA ASP A 142 -12.26 -1.59 1.40
C ASP A 142 -11.20 -0.68 2.04
N VAL A 143 -10.46 -1.15 3.05
CA VAL A 143 -9.29 -0.42 3.58
C VAL A 143 -8.23 -0.19 2.50
N VAL A 144 -7.90 -1.22 1.71
CA VAL A 144 -6.90 -1.10 0.63
C VAL A 144 -7.37 -0.10 -0.43
N ILE A 145 -8.63 -0.18 -0.88
CA ILE A 145 -9.20 0.75 -1.86
C ILE A 145 -9.16 2.19 -1.33
N LYS A 146 -9.64 2.43 -0.11
CA LYS A 146 -9.62 3.77 0.48
C LYS A 146 -8.20 4.31 0.61
N ARG A 147 -7.24 3.47 1.01
CA ARG A 147 -5.86 3.88 1.24
C ARG A 147 -5.11 4.20 -0.05
N TYR A 148 -5.21 3.33 -1.05
CA TYR A 148 -4.34 3.40 -2.24
C TYR A 148 -5.02 4.03 -3.44
N LYS A 149 -6.28 3.66 -3.72
CA LYS A 149 -7.05 4.19 -4.85
C LYS A 149 -7.69 5.55 -4.52
N MET A 150 -8.23 5.72 -3.31
CA MET A 150 -8.82 7.00 -2.86
C MET A 150 -7.85 7.90 -2.09
N ARG A 151 -6.58 7.50 -1.95
CA ARG A 151 -5.50 8.25 -1.27
C ARG A 151 -5.81 8.69 0.17
N ARG A 152 -6.70 8.00 0.89
CA ARG A 152 -6.97 8.32 2.29
C ARG A 152 -5.80 7.87 3.15
N SER A 153 -5.37 8.74 4.06
CA SER A 153 -4.36 8.37 5.06
C SER A 153 -4.94 7.34 6.03
N SER A 154 -4.08 6.53 6.64
CA SER A 154 -4.50 5.62 7.72
C SER A 154 -5.16 6.38 8.87
N GLN A 155 -4.76 7.64 9.09
CA GLN A 155 -5.35 8.55 10.08
C GLN A 155 -6.79 8.94 9.69
N SER A 156 -7.04 9.28 8.43
CA SER A 156 -8.40 9.57 7.97
C SER A 156 -9.32 8.35 8.09
N ILE A 157 -8.81 7.15 7.78
CA ILE A 157 -9.59 5.91 7.90
C ILE A 157 -9.88 5.59 9.38
N LEU A 158 -8.91 5.75 10.28
CA LEU A 158 -9.12 5.47 11.70
C LEU A 158 -10.04 6.49 12.37
N GLU A 159 -9.96 7.77 12.01
CA GLU A 159 -10.86 8.81 12.55
C GLU A 159 -12.29 8.53 12.12
N SER A 160 -12.48 8.19 10.83
CA SER A 160 -13.78 7.80 10.30
C SER A 160 -14.34 6.55 10.97
N LEU A 161 -13.50 5.53 11.22
CA LEU A 161 -13.90 4.32 11.94
C LEU A 161 -14.26 4.63 13.41
N SER A 162 -13.47 5.49 14.05
CA SER A 162 -13.65 5.82 15.47
C SER A 162 -14.94 6.59 15.70
N HIS A 163 -15.21 7.62 14.88
CA HIS A 163 -16.46 8.39 14.97
C HIS A 163 -17.72 7.53 14.80
N GLN A 164 -17.61 6.40 14.10
CA GLN A 164 -18.77 5.58 13.77
C GLN A 164 -18.99 4.42 14.75
N THR A 165 -17.95 3.89 15.41
CA THR A 165 -18.07 2.57 16.04
C THR A 165 -17.29 2.34 17.33
N ILE A 166 -16.05 2.85 17.46
CA ILE A 166 -15.11 2.44 18.53
C ILE A 166 -14.18 3.58 18.95
N ASP A 167 -13.49 3.43 20.09
CA ASP A 167 -12.45 4.37 20.50
C ASP A 167 -11.27 4.43 19.51
N ILE A 168 -10.55 5.56 19.53
CA ILE A 168 -9.50 5.86 18.56
C ILE A 168 -8.31 4.88 18.61
N ASP A 169 -7.94 4.39 19.80
CA ASP A 169 -6.85 3.43 19.97
C ASP A 169 -7.24 2.06 19.43
N SER A 170 -8.50 1.68 19.66
CA SER A 170 -9.08 0.50 19.05
C SER A 170 -9.10 0.63 17.53
N ALA A 171 -9.59 1.75 16.98
CA ALA A 171 -9.62 1.98 15.54
C ALA A 171 -8.21 1.88 14.91
N LYS A 172 -7.22 2.51 15.54
CA LYS A 172 -5.80 2.44 15.14
C LYS A 172 -5.29 1.01 15.06
N ARG A 173 -5.59 0.17 16.06
CA ARG A 173 -5.23 -1.26 16.04
C ARG A 173 -5.88 -1.99 14.86
N ARG A 174 -7.18 -1.78 14.60
CA ARG A 174 -7.93 -2.47 13.55
C ARG A 174 -7.45 -2.11 12.15
N VAL A 175 -7.21 -0.82 11.91
CA VAL A 175 -6.65 -0.32 10.65
C VAL A 175 -5.24 -0.87 10.44
N ARG A 176 -4.41 -0.93 11.49
CA ARG A 176 -3.08 -1.57 11.40
C ARG A 176 -3.17 -3.06 11.06
N TRP A 177 -4.06 -3.80 11.72
CA TRP A 177 -4.26 -5.23 11.43
C TRP A 177 -4.73 -5.46 10.00
N ALA A 178 -5.69 -4.68 9.52
CA ALA A 178 -6.20 -4.78 8.15
C ALA A 178 -5.12 -4.47 7.11
N ASN A 179 -4.35 -3.40 7.28
CA ASN A 179 -3.22 -3.10 6.38
C ASN A 179 -2.19 -4.23 6.39
N ASN A 180 -1.84 -4.74 7.57
CA ASN A 180 -0.85 -5.79 7.65
C ASN A 180 -1.32 -7.10 7.01
N ALA A 181 -2.58 -7.46 7.23
CA ALA A 181 -3.23 -8.62 6.65
C ALA A 181 -3.34 -8.51 5.14
N ALA A 182 -3.73 -7.35 4.61
CA ALA A 182 -3.78 -7.10 3.17
C ALA A 182 -2.41 -7.33 2.51
N GLU A 183 -1.37 -6.75 3.10
CA GLU A 183 0.00 -6.86 2.59
C GLU A 183 0.48 -8.33 2.59
N ASP A 184 0.16 -9.10 3.64
CA ASP A 184 0.51 -10.52 3.70
C ASP A 184 -0.26 -11.35 2.65
N MET A 185 -1.56 -11.11 2.49
CA MET A 185 -2.42 -11.85 1.55
C MET A 185 -2.01 -11.60 0.10
N LEU A 186 -1.75 -10.34 -0.24
CA LEU A 186 -1.31 -9.95 -1.58
C LEU A 186 0.08 -10.48 -1.89
N TYR A 187 1.01 -10.49 -0.93
CA TYR A 187 2.31 -11.09 -1.16
C TYR A 187 2.20 -12.56 -1.56
N SER A 188 1.40 -13.35 -0.83
CA SER A 188 1.22 -14.79 -1.11
C SER A 188 0.82 -15.01 -2.56
N ILE A 189 -0.26 -14.36 -3.00
CA ILE A 189 -0.76 -14.56 -4.38
C ILE A 189 0.21 -14.00 -5.42
N MET A 190 0.85 -12.87 -5.13
CA MET A 190 1.76 -12.24 -6.06
C MET A 190 3.02 -13.07 -6.26
N THR A 191 3.44 -13.86 -5.27
CA THR A 191 4.55 -14.80 -5.41
C THR A 191 4.16 -16.14 -6.02
N GLU A 192 2.89 -16.54 -5.90
CA GLU A 192 2.34 -17.75 -6.53
C GLU A 192 2.09 -17.55 -8.03
N ASN A 193 1.77 -16.32 -8.45
CA ASN A 193 1.45 -15.95 -9.83
C ASN A 193 2.65 -15.43 -10.66
N LYS A 194 3.88 -15.50 -10.12
CA LYS A 194 5.13 -15.19 -10.85
C LYS A 194 5.58 -16.37 -11.70
#